data_AF-X1J729-F1
#
_entry.id   AF-X1J729-F1
#
_cell.length_a   1.000
_cell.length_b   1.000
_cell.length_c   1.000
_cell.angle_alpha   90.00
_cell.angle_beta   90.00
_cell.angle_gamma   90.00
#
_symmetry.space_group_name_H-M   'P 1'
#
loop_
_entity.id
_entity.type
_entity.pdbx_description
1 polymer ?
#
loop_
_entity_poly.entity_id
_entity_poly.type
_entity_poly.pdbx_seq_one_letter_code
_entity_poly.pdbx_strand_id
1 'polypeptide(L)'
;MESESLRRELAKLKSEKIALEAQRKLLENFVEIARSPAEAETLKATLEKTLEVSTELTNAEKGSLFLVDSNGVVTDCILVRGDTTPEERSRLVGSVLDKGLAGWVNRHRQVGLIVDTAQDNRWLTLPNEPYTVRSALAVPILRVRSCWA
;
A
#
# COMPACT_ATOMS: atom_id res chain seq x y z
N MET A 1 30.31 -9.46 23.51
CA MET A 1 29.27 -8.48 23.86
C MET A 1 29.30 -7.23 22.98
N GLU A 2 30.44 -6.53 22.84
CA GLU A 2 30.54 -5.29 22.02
C GLU A 2 30.15 -5.48 20.53
N SER A 3 30.54 -6.60 19.91
CA SER A 3 30.20 -6.88 18.51
C SER A 3 28.70 -7.02 18.25
N GLU A 4 27.93 -7.56 19.22
CA GLU A 4 26.47 -7.65 19.09
C GLU A 4 25.78 -6.31 19.32
N SER A 5 26.31 -5.50 20.24
CA SER A 5 25.82 -4.14 20.49
C SER A 5 25.96 -3.26 19.25
N LEU A 6 27.14 -3.27 18.63
CA LEU A 6 27.42 -2.52 17.39
C LEU A 6 26.52 -2.98 16.23
N ARG A 7 26.25 -4.28 16.11
CA ARG A 7 25.34 -4.79 15.07
C ARG A 7 23.90 -4.32 15.26
N ARG A 8 23.41 -4.28 16.51
CA ARG A 8 22.06 -3.75 16.82
C ARG A 8 21.97 -2.27 16.53
N GLU A 9 23.01 -1.51 16.88
CA GLU A 9 23.05 -0.07 16.65
C GLU A 9 23.13 0.28 15.16
N LEU A 10 23.94 -0.46 14.39
CA LEU A 10 23.96 -0.35 12.93
C LEU A 10 22.61 -0.70 12.29
N ALA A 11 21.93 -1.74 12.75
CA ALA A 11 20.61 -2.12 12.25
C ALA A 11 19.57 -1.00 12.52
N LYS A 12 19.60 -0.42 13.72
CA LYS A 12 18.72 0.69 14.12
C LYS A 12 19.00 1.95 13.30
N LEU A 13 20.26 2.37 13.18
CA LEU A 13 20.65 3.52 12.37
C LEU A 13 20.28 3.32 10.90
N LYS A 14 20.40 2.10 10.38
CA LYS A 14 20.00 1.78 9.01
C LYS A 14 18.49 1.91 8.83
N SER A 15 17.68 1.43 9.78
CA SER A 15 16.22 1.60 9.71
C SER A 15 15.78 3.06 9.82
N GLU A 16 16.43 3.84 10.71
CA GLU A 16 16.15 5.27 10.87
C GLU A 16 16.53 6.06 9.62
N LYS A 17 17.67 5.73 9.01
CA LYS A 17 18.10 6.33 7.73
C LYS A 17 17.11 6.02 6.60
N ILE A 18 16.67 4.77 6.47
CA ILE A 18 15.68 4.37 5.46
C ILE A 18 14.36 5.13 5.67
N ALA A 19 13.90 5.27 6.91
CA ALA A 19 12.71 6.03 7.24
C ALA A 19 12.85 7.54 6.93
N LEU A 20 14.03 8.11 7.16
CA LEU A 20 14.30 9.51 6.84
C LEU A 20 14.38 9.76 5.33
N GLU A 21 15.01 8.83 4.59
CA GLU A 21 15.06 8.88 3.13
C GLU A 21 13.67 8.73 2.50
N ALA A 22 12.81 7.87 3.08
CA ALA A 22 11.39 7.78 2.74
C ALA A 22 10.68 9.12 2.94
N GLN A 23 10.83 9.71 4.14
CA GLN A 23 10.19 10.96 4.50
C GLN A 23 10.63 12.10 3.57
N ARG A 24 11.93 12.14 3.21
CA ARG A 24 12.48 13.10 2.26
C ARG A 24 11.87 12.94 0.87
N LYS A 25 11.88 11.72 0.30
CA LYS A 25 11.25 11.43 -1.01
C LYS A 25 9.78 11.82 -1.03
N LEU A 26 9.05 11.53 0.05
CA LEU A 26 7.63 11.81 0.16
C LEU A 26 7.35 13.32 0.23
N LEU A 27 8.20 14.08 0.94
CA LEU A 27 8.14 15.54 1.00
C LEU A 27 8.50 16.19 -0.34
N GLU A 28 9.54 15.71 -1.01
CA GLU A 28 9.96 16.17 -2.34
C GLU A 28 8.80 16.02 -3.35
N ASN A 29 8.16 14.85 -3.36
CA ASN A 29 6.98 14.61 -4.19
C ASN A 29 5.86 15.59 -3.84
N PHE A 30 5.51 15.76 -2.55
CA PHE A 30 4.47 16.70 -2.14
C PHE A 30 4.73 18.14 -2.60
N VAL A 31 5.99 18.59 -2.54
CA VAL A 31 6.37 19.94 -3.01
C VAL A 31 6.26 20.05 -4.53
N GLU A 32 6.61 19.01 -5.28
CA GLU A 32 6.46 18.96 -6.73
C GLU A 32 4.98 19.03 -7.14
N ILE A 33 4.12 18.29 -6.44
CA ILE A 33 2.68 18.22 -6.68
C ILE A 33 1.96 19.52 -6.29
N ALA A 34 2.32 20.12 -5.16
CA ALA A 34 1.72 21.39 -4.70
C ALA A 34 2.01 22.57 -5.64
N ARG A 35 3.00 22.44 -6.53
CA ARG A 35 3.35 23.44 -7.55
C ARG A 35 2.69 23.18 -8.91
N SER A 36 1.97 22.08 -9.06
CA SER A 36 1.20 21.74 -10.27
C SER A 36 -0.22 22.33 -10.22
N PRO A 37 -0.73 22.95 -11.30
CA PRO A 37 -2.15 23.24 -11.44
C PRO A 37 -2.94 21.92 -11.38
N ALA A 38 -3.76 21.73 -10.35
CA ALA A 38 -4.32 20.43 -10.01
C ALA A 38 -5.28 19.88 -11.09
N GLU A 39 -4.79 18.98 -11.92
CA GLU A 39 -5.58 18.07 -12.74
C GLU A 39 -5.57 16.66 -12.13
N ALA A 40 -6.65 15.88 -12.33
CA ALA A 40 -6.81 14.51 -11.82
C ALA A 40 -5.61 13.60 -12.16
N GLU A 41 -4.92 13.92 -13.25
CA GLU A 41 -3.72 13.24 -13.74
C GLU A 41 -2.51 13.39 -12.79
N THR A 42 -2.37 14.55 -12.12
CA THR A 42 -1.29 14.77 -11.12
C THR A 42 -1.52 13.92 -9.86
N LEU A 43 -2.77 13.78 -9.41
CA LEU A 43 -3.11 12.96 -8.24
C LEU A 43 -2.80 11.48 -8.48
N LYS A 44 -3.14 10.96 -9.66
CA LYS A 44 -2.87 9.57 -9.99
C LYS A 44 -1.37 9.27 -10.00
N ALA A 45 -0.58 10.11 -10.66
CA ALA A 45 0.89 9.99 -10.68
C ALA A 45 1.50 10.05 -9.26
N THR A 46 0.95 10.91 -8.39
CA THR A 46 1.34 11.01 -6.98
C THR A 46 1.14 9.68 -6.24
N LEU A 47 -0.04 9.09 -6.40
CA LEU A 47 -0.43 7.87 -5.70
C LEU A 47 0.37 6.67 -6.21
N GLU A 48 0.62 6.61 -7.52
CA GLU A 48 1.54 5.63 -8.13
C GLU A 48 2.93 5.73 -7.53
N LYS A 49 3.52 6.94 -7.46
CA LYS A 49 4.84 7.15 -6.87
C LYS A 49 4.88 6.82 -5.38
N THR A 50 3.83 7.16 -4.65
CA THR A 50 3.70 6.85 -3.22
C THR A 50 3.67 5.34 -2.98
N LEU A 51 2.93 4.60 -3.81
CA LEU A 51 2.87 3.15 -3.74
C LEU A 51 4.23 2.52 -4.06
N GLU A 52 4.92 2.99 -5.10
CA GLU A 52 6.26 2.55 -5.46
C GLU A 52 7.25 2.71 -4.29
N VAL A 53 7.32 3.91 -3.71
CA VAL A 53 8.18 4.18 -2.54
C VAL A 53 7.81 3.29 -1.36
N SER A 54 6.51 3.08 -1.10
CA SER A 54 6.07 2.21 -0.01
C SER A 54 6.47 0.75 -0.22
N THR A 55 6.39 0.25 -1.47
CA THR A 55 6.85 -1.10 -1.82
C THR A 55 8.36 -1.25 -1.68
N GLU A 56 9.15 -0.25 -2.07
CA GLU A 56 10.60 -0.24 -1.87
C GLU A 56 10.97 -0.31 -0.38
N LEU A 57 10.34 0.53 0.46
CA LEU A 57 10.66 0.64 1.88
C LEU A 57 10.31 -0.61 2.68
N THR A 58 9.23 -1.28 2.28
CA THR A 58 8.79 -2.54 2.89
C THR A 58 9.48 -3.76 2.27
N ASN A 59 10.27 -3.56 1.21
CA ASN A 59 10.87 -4.62 0.40
C ASN A 59 9.81 -5.63 -0.10
N ALA A 60 8.61 -5.14 -0.39
CA ALA A 60 7.49 -5.94 -0.88
C ALA A 60 7.61 -6.17 -2.39
N GLU A 61 7.32 -7.39 -2.85
CA GLU A 61 7.42 -7.75 -4.27
C GLU A 61 6.31 -7.14 -5.15
N LYS A 62 5.18 -6.79 -4.52
CA LYS A 62 3.96 -6.28 -5.13
C LYS A 62 3.28 -5.29 -4.21
N GLY A 63 2.53 -4.37 -4.80
CA GLY A 63 1.69 -3.42 -4.07
C GLY A 63 0.44 -3.07 -4.87
N SER A 64 -0.61 -2.71 -4.15
CA SER A 64 -1.84 -2.16 -4.73
C SER A 64 -2.38 -1.04 -3.85
N LEU A 65 -3.03 -0.07 -4.47
CA LEU A 65 -3.77 0.99 -3.81
C LEU A 65 -5.18 1.02 -4.37
N PHE A 66 -6.16 1.07 -3.48
CA PHE A 66 -7.58 1.17 -3.83
C PHE A 66 -8.11 2.51 -3.36
N LEU A 67 -8.69 3.28 -4.28
CA LEU A 67 -9.41 4.50 -3.94
C LEU A 67 -10.86 4.14 -3.69
N VAL A 68 -11.38 4.55 -2.54
CA VAL A 68 -12.77 4.34 -2.14
C VAL A 68 -13.51 5.67 -2.02
N ASP A 69 -14.78 5.67 -2.39
CA ASP A 69 -15.69 6.78 -2.15
C ASP A 69 -16.15 6.88 -0.68
N SER A 70 -17.04 7.82 -0.38
CA SER A 70 -17.61 8.01 0.96
C SER A 70 -18.44 6.82 1.46
N ASN A 71 -18.92 5.97 0.56
CA ASN A 71 -19.71 4.78 0.87
C ASN A 71 -18.83 3.52 1.02
N GLY A 72 -17.51 3.65 0.81
CA GLY A 72 -16.58 2.53 0.85
C GLY A 72 -16.54 1.72 -0.45
N VAL A 73 -17.14 2.23 -1.53
CA VAL A 73 -17.11 1.61 -2.86
C VAL A 73 -15.82 2.01 -3.56
N VAL A 74 -15.12 1.05 -4.15
CA VAL A 74 -13.89 1.34 -4.88
C VAL A 74 -14.20 2.05 -6.19
N THR A 75 -13.58 3.22 -6.36
CA THR A 75 -13.71 4.07 -7.55
C THR A 75 -12.52 3.94 -8.49
N ASP A 76 -11.35 3.58 -7.97
CA ASP A 76 -10.14 3.38 -8.77
C ASP A 76 -9.16 2.42 -8.10
N CYS A 77 -8.25 1.82 -8.87
CA CYS A 77 -7.20 0.95 -8.37
C CYS A 77 -5.89 1.15 -9.13
N ILE A 78 -4.82 1.38 -8.36
CA ILE A 78 -3.44 1.43 -8.85
C ILE A 78 -2.77 0.12 -8.45
N LEU A 79 -2.11 -0.53 -9.41
CA LEU A 79 -1.45 -1.82 -9.22
C LEU A 79 0.02 -1.70 -9.60
N VAL A 80 0.91 -2.11 -8.70
CA VAL A 80 2.31 -2.44 -9.02
C VAL A 80 2.35 -3.93 -9.36
N ARG A 81 1.72 -4.28 -10.48
CA ARG A 81 1.74 -5.62 -11.09
C ARG A 81 1.99 -5.44 -12.59
N GLY A 82 2.64 -6.41 -13.22
CA GLY A 82 2.82 -6.44 -14.67
C GLY A 82 1.49 -6.39 -15.43
N ASP A 83 1.60 -6.31 -16.76
CA ASP A 83 0.48 -6.05 -17.67
C ASP A 83 -0.73 -6.97 -17.42
N THR A 84 -1.85 -6.39 -16.99
CA THR A 84 -3.13 -7.05 -16.79
C THR A 84 -4.19 -6.29 -17.59
N THR A 85 -5.05 -7.01 -18.32
CA THR A 85 -6.12 -6.37 -19.11
C THR A 85 -7.11 -5.61 -18.21
N PRO A 86 -7.82 -4.58 -18.73
CA PRO A 86 -8.83 -3.84 -17.96
C PRO A 86 -9.95 -4.73 -17.37
N GLU A 87 -10.38 -5.76 -18.11
CA GLU A 87 -11.44 -6.68 -17.71
C GLU A 87 -10.99 -7.60 -16.58
N GLU A 88 -9.78 -8.15 -16.67
CA GLU A 88 -9.17 -8.96 -15.61
C GLU A 88 -8.98 -8.12 -14.36
N ARG A 89 -8.49 -6.88 -14.51
CA ARG A 89 -8.33 -5.93 -13.40
C ARG A 89 -9.64 -5.74 -12.65
N SER A 90 -10.74 -5.49 -13.35
CA SER A 90 -12.05 -5.25 -12.74
C SER A 90 -12.56 -6.44 -11.93
N ARG A 91 -12.42 -7.68 -12.47
CA ARG A 91 -12.84 -8.90 -11.76
C ARG A 91 -11.97 -9.19 -10.53
N LEU A 92 -10.66 -8.99 -10.65
CA LEU A 92 -9.72 -9.17 -9.54
C LEU A 92 -10.02 -8.17 -8.42
N VAL A 93 -10.21 -6.89 -8.75
CA VAL A 93 -10.57 -5.83 -7.81
C VAL A 93 -11.87 -6.20 -7.06
N GLY A 94 -12.94 -6.56 -7.78
CA GLY A 94 -14.20 -6.95 -7.15
C GLY A 94 -14.06 -8.12 -6.18
N SER A 95 -13.31 -9.17 -6.57
CA SER A 95 -13.12 -10.37 -5.75
C SER A 95 -12.32 -10.09 -4.48
N VAL A 96 -11.24 -9.31 -4.60
CA VAL A 96 -10.36 -8.94 -3.47
C VAL A 96 -11.08 -8.03 -2.47
N LEU A 97 -11.99 -7.17 -2.93
CA LEU A 97 -12.78 -6.29 -2.05
C LEU A 97 -13.95 -7.00 -1.38
N ASP A 98 -14.52 -8.01 -2.02
CA ASP A 98 -15.56 -8.83 -1.41
C ASP A 98 -14.96 -9.73 -0.32
N LYS A 99 -14.01 -10.59 -0.71
CA LYS A 99 -13.56 -11.72 0.11
C LYS A 99 -12.11 -11.63 0.59
N GLY A 100 -11.32 -10.70 0.07
CA GLY A 100 -9.90 -10.57 0.38
C GLY A 100 -9.59 -9.59 1.51
N LEU A 101 -8.29 -9.50 1.81
CA LEU A 101 -7.76 -8.67 2.89
C LEU A 101 -8.09 -7.19 2.72
N ALA A 102 -8.01 -6.65 1.49
CA ALA A 102 -8.33 -5.24 1.23
C ALA A 102 -9.80 -4.94 1.56
N GLY A 103 -10.71 -5.84 1.19
CA GLY A 103 -12.12 -5.79 1.58
C GLY A 103 -12.33 -5.80 3.08
N TRP A 104 -11.64 -6.70 3.77
CA TRP A 104 -11.67 -6.79 5.23
C TRP A 104 -11.20 -5.48 5.89
N VAL A 105 -10.07 -4.93 5.44
CA VAL A 105 -9.52 -3.66 5.96
C VAL A 105 -10.46 -2.49 5.69
N ASN A 106 -11.06 -2.41 4.51
CA ASN A 106 -12.04 -1.37 4.18
C ASN A 106 -13.26 -1.40 5.12
N ARG A 107 -13.78 -2.60 5.40
CA ARG A 107 -14.94 -2.79 6.31
C ARG A 107 -14.60 -2.49 7.77
N HIS A 108 -13.46 -2.97 8.25
CA HIS A 108 -13.10 -2.88 9.68
C HIS A 108 -12.33 -1.61 10.03
N ARG A 109 -11.79 -0.90 9.04
CA ARG A 109 -10.96 0.31 9.19
C ARG A 109 -9.77 0.07 10.13
N GLN A 110 -9.19 -1.13 10.05
CA GLN A 110 -8.07 -1.57 10.86
C GLN A 110 -6.93 -2.06 9.98
N VAL A 111 -5.69 -1.93 10.47
CA VAL A 111 -4.51 -2.49 9.78
C VAL A 111 -4.64 -4.01 9.74
N GLY A 112 -4.51 -4.58 8.54
CA GLY A 112 -4.50 -6.02 8.31
C GLY A 112 -3.08 -6.50 8.07
N LEU A 113 -2.50 -7.21 9.03
CA LEU A 113 -1.24 -7.94 8.86
C LEU A 113 -1.52 -9.44 8.75
N ILE A 114 -0.96 -10.06 7.73
CA ILE A 114 -0.95 -11.50 7.49
C ILE A 114 0.51 -11.96 7.43
N VAL A 115 0.92 -12.77 8.39
CA VAL A 115 2.29 -13.32 8.46
C VAL A 115 2.44 -14.55 7.55
N ASP A 116 1.38 -15.35 7.41
CA ASP A 116 1.32 -16.49 6.51
C ASP A 116 -0.05 -16.55 5.82
N THR A 117 -0.05 -16.32 4.51
CA THR A 117 -1.26 -16.32 3.66
C THR A 117 -1.89 -17.71 3.51
N ALA A 118 -1.13 -18.79 3.72
CA ALA A 118 -1.66 -20.16 3.64
C ALA A 118 -2.54 -20.52 4.84
N GLN A 119 -2.46 -19.75 5.93
CA GLN A 119 -3.15 -20.00 7.19
C GLN A 119 -4.18 -18.92 7.56
N ASP A 120 -4.29 -17.86 6.76
CA ASP A 120 -5.16 -16.72 7.07
C ASP A 120 -6.37 -16.66 6.13
N ASN A 121 -7.57 -16.85 6.68
CA ASN A 121 -8.83 -16.86 5.95
C ASN A 121 -9.20 -15.51 5.31
N ARG A 122 -8.50 -14.42 5.66
CA ARG A 122 -8.67 -13.11 5.01
C ARG A 122 -7.88 -13.03 3.71
N TRP A 123 -6.95 -13.95 3.46
CA TRP A 123 -6.23 -14.02 2.20
C TRP A 123 -7.07 -14.74 1.14
N LEU A 124 -7.21 -14.10 -0.02
CA LEU A 124 -7.88 -14.68 -1.17
C LEU A 124 -6.84 -14.98 -2.24
N THR A 125 -6.65 -16.27 -2.55
CA THR A 125 -5.84 -16.68 -3.69
C THR A 125 -6.64 -16.50 -4.97
N LEU A 126 -6.12 -15.71 -5.90
CA LEU A 126 -6.77 -15.47 -7.18
C LEU A 126 -6.35 -16.58 -8.17
N PRO A 127 -7.24 -17.01 -9.08
CA PRO A 127 -6.87 -17.99 -10.10
C PRO A 127 -5.82 -17.38 -11.06
N ASN A 128 -4.88 -18.21 -11.51
CA ASN A 128 -3.84 -17.85 -12.50
C ASN A 128 -2.84 -16.77 -12.05
N GLU A 129 -2.59 -16.61 -10.75
CA GLU A 129 -1.47 -15.76 -10.33
C GLU A 129 -0.13 -16.45 -10.61
N PRO A 130 0.77 -15.85 -11.41
CA PRO A 130 2.06 -16.45 -11.76
C PRO A 130 3.08 -16.38 -10.60
N TYR A 131 2.63 -16.01 -9.40
CA TYR A 131 3.46 -15.80 -8.22
C TYR A 131 2.73 -16.25 -6.96
N THR A 132 3.51 -16.49 -5.91
CA THR A 132 2.99 -16.86 -4.58
C THR A 132 3.25 -15.73 -3.61
N VAL A 133 2.19 -15.20 -3.00
CA VAL A 133 2.31 -14.23 -1.90
C VAL A 133 2.32 -14.99 -0.59
N ARG A 134 3.36 -14.83 0.24
CA ARG A 134 3.51 -15.51 1.54
C ARG A 134 3.06 -14.68 2.73
N SER A 135 3.11 -13.37 2.62
CA SER A 135 2.72 -12.43 3.68
C SER A 135 2.12 -11.18 3.05
N ALA A 136 1.27 -10.47 3.78
CA ALA A 136 0.60 -9.28 3.28
C ALA A 136 0.37 -8.25 4.40
N LEU A 137 0.50 -6.98 4.06
CA LEU A 137 0.14 -5.85 4.91
C LEU A 137 -0.82 -4.94 4.15
N ALA A 138 -1.96 -4.63 4.75
CA ALA A 138 -2.94 -3.70 4.24
C ALA A 138 -3.24 -2.63 5.29
N VAL A 139 -3.10 -1.36 4.90
CA VAL A 139 -3.24 -0.21 5.82
C VAL A 139 -4.36 0.69 5.30
N PRO A 140 -5.38 1.02 6.12
CA PRO A 140 -6.40 1.97 5.73
C PRO A 140 -5.86 3.41 5.83
N ILE A 141 -5.97 4.18 4.75
CA ILE A 141 -5.68 5.61 4.75
C ILE A 141 -6.99 6.36 4.96
N LEU A 142 -7.20 6.83 6.19
CA LEU A 142 -8.45 7.46 6.59
C LEU A 142 -8.30 8.98 6.64
N ARG A 143 -9.28 9.70 6.09
CA ARG A 143 -9.38 11.14 6.33
C ARG A 143 -9.77 11.36 7.79
N VAL A 144 -8.93 12.07 8.54
CA VAL A 144 -9.28 12.56 9.87
C VAL A 144 -10.48 13.51 9.72
N ARG A 145 -11.61 13.18 10.35
CA ARG A 145 -12.75 14.11 10.38
C ARG A 145 -12.38 15.25 11.32
N SER A 146 -12.25 16.45 10.78
CA SER A 146 -12.14 17.67 11.57
C SER A 146 -13.43 17.83 12.38
N CYS A 147 -13.36 17.63 13.70
CA CYS A 147 -14.40 18.10 14.62
C CYS A 147 -14.18 19.60 14.81
N TRP A 148 -14.94 20.41 14.09
CA TRP A 148 -15.22 21.77 14.53
C TRP A 148 -16.72 21.81 14.82
N ALA A 149 -17.01 21.90 16.11
CA ALA A 149 -18.31 22.25 16.67
C ALA A 149 -18.42 23.77 16.80
#